data_AF-A0A0Q5PJF3-F1
#
_entry.id   AF-A0A0Q5PJF3-F1
#
_cell.length_a   1.000
_cell.length_b   1.000
_cell.length_c   1.000
_cell.angle_alpha   90.00
_cell.angle_beta   90.00
_cell.angle_gamma   90.00
#
_symmetry.space_group_name_H-M   'P 1'
#
loop_
_entity.id
_entity.type
_entity.pdbx_description
1 polymer ?
#
loop_
_entity_poly.entity_id
_entity_poly.type
_entity_poly.pdbx_seq_one_letter_code
_entity_poly.pdbx_strand_id
1 'polypeptide(L)'
;MPNYEYDLYKTATKQYPDCASAGYELLRFGRVVGPDKDRLPADKSANWQSVSFAAQQSGYINLSDARVCKLSDADFPWFMGWTKVSEGAGALSDDGLCDSKVILDLLQEANGVDVPKAGASLDRLALYLRDHEEVRQKLRGLICEAPTEWDRSTNHKRFDRLTQAGEHYEGNPEGLDEFLQFVEKFQFWDTTGLPTKVWHFHPLKFIECIKKCSWLSQRETIQLLPVSAMRPHKGAFVSEKVVVDQSIIDQFRPDLNRALRKYGIVTADRMAAFFGNAMQEIQWFGKLYENASSQWYYPWDGRGLLQLTGPGNYIKYWRWRGRDIAKDVESALVEAYNKKDHAALQDAKNVGVTTMMKQWRDDIAGILTSTTYERSDSAGAYWAWTEASRFADRPSKMERAGKLVEGGRGIYYKNQSFGQVAATVNFGSPVSNIASVERVNGIVARYQGFTNALVVLADTPQFPDGAGRLLSIPESFERRK
;
A
#
# COMPACT_ATOMS: atom_id res chain seq x y z
N MET A 1 -22.43 -1.12 -7.47
CA MET A 1 -23.21 -0.14 -6.68
C MET A 1 -22.33 1.08 -6.39
N PRO A 2 -22.75 2.32 -6.68
CA PRO A 2 -21.88 3.51 -6.64
C PRO A 2 -21.25 3.85 -5.28
N ASN A 3 -21.81 3.34 -4.18
CA ASN A 3 -21.34 3.59 -2.81
C ASN A 3 -20.78 2.34 -2.10
N TYR A 4 -20.59 1.22 -2.82
CA TYR A 4 -20.20 -0.05 -2.22
C TYR A 4 -18.99 0.07 -1.27
N GLU A 5 -17.94 0.76 -1.73
CA GLU A 5 -16.72 0.96 -0.97
C GLU A 5 -16.94 1.73 0.34
N TYR A 6 -17.78 2.76 0.32
CA TYR A 6 -18.05 3.60 1.49
C TYR A 6 -19.06 2.98 2.45
N ASP A 7 -19.93 2.11 1.94
CA ASP A 7 -20.94 1.40 2.73
C ASP A 7 -20.45 0.02 3.19
N LEU A 8 -19.21 -0.35 2.88
CA LEU A 8 -18.63 -1.66 3.19
C LEU A 8 -18.64 -1.96 4.69
N TYR A 9 -18.32 -0.96 5.53
CA TYR A 9 -18.38 -1.10 7.00
C TYR A 9 -19.81 -1.38 7.48
N LYS A 10 -20.79 -0.62 6.98
CA LYS A 10 -22.21 -0.78 7.33
C LYS A 10 -22.74 -2.14 6.88
N THR A 11 -22.37 -2.54 5.67
CA THR A 11 -22.74 -3.81 5.07
C THR A 11 -22.18 -4.98 5.88
N ALA A 12 -20.89 -4.92 6.22
CA ALA A 12 -20.23 -5.93 7.04
C ALA A 12 -20.88 -6.05 8.43
N THR A 13 -21.13 -4.91 9.10
CA THR A 13 -21.77 -4.87 10.43
C THR A 13 -23.18 -5.44 10.40
N LYS A 14 -23.93 -5.21 9.31
CA LYS A 14 -25.30 -5.71 9.15
C LYS A 14 -25.34 -7.21 8.81
N GLN A 15 -24.50 -7.67 7.89
CA GLN A 15 -24.56 -9.02 7.36
C GLN A 15 -23.79 -10.05 8.20
N TYR A 16 -22.78 -9.61 8.94
CA TYR A 16 -21.90 -10.46 9.73
C TYR A 16 -21.87 -10.02 11.20
N PRO A 17 -23.01 -10.06 11.91
CA PRO A 17 -23.10 -9.58 13.30
C PRO A 17 -22.19 -10.33 14.27
N ASP A 18 -21.82 -11.58 13.97
CA ASP A 18 -20.93 -12.39 14.81
C ASP A 18 -19.47 -11.88 14.75
N CYS A 19 -19.04 -11.37 13.60
CA CYS A 19 -17.72 -10.76 13.41
C CYS A 19 -17.70 -9.90 12.14
N ALA A 20 -18.00 -8.61 12.29
CA ALA A 20 -18.07 -7.68 11.18
C ALA A 20 -16.69 -7.49 10.50
N SER A 21 -15.60 -7.54 11.28
CA SER A 21 -14.22 -7.52 10.79
C SER A 21 -13.91 -8.62 9.77
N ALA A 22 -14.32 -9.86 10.06
CA ALA A 22 -14.18 -10.99 9.13
C ALA A 22 -15.12 -10.84 7.92
N GLY A 23 -16.36 -10.42 8.16
CA GLY A 23 -17.32 -10.11 7.10
C GLY A 23 -16.83 -9.04 6.12
N TYR A 24 -16.12 -8.05 6.63
CA TYR A 24 -15.51 -6.99 5.82
C TYR A 24 -14.41 -7.52 4.91
N GLU A 25 -13.57 -8.44 5.38
CA GLU A 25 -12.58 -9.11 4.54
C GLU A 25 -13.23 -10.02 3.49
N LEU A 26 -14.31 -10.73 3.82
CA LEU A 26 -15.09 -11.49 2.83
C LEU A 26 -15.64 -10.58 1.73
N LEU A 27 -16.26 -9.47 2.10
CA LEU A 27 -16.81 -8.50 1.14
C LEU A 27 -15.72 -7.81 0.31
N ARG A 28 -14.51 -7.63 0.87
CA ARG A 28 -13.39 -6.94 0.20
C ARG A 28 -12.55 -7.85 -0.68
N PHE A 29 -12.19 -9.02 -0.17
CA PHE A 29 -11.21 -9.95 -0.76
C PHE A 29 -11.84 -11.25 -1.24
N GLY A 30 -13.10 -11.50 -0.91
CA GLY A 30 -13.75 -12.80 -1.13
C GLY A 30 -13.29 -13.88 -0.16
N ARG A 31 -12.53 -13.54 0.88
CA ARG A 31 -11.96 -14.46 1.89
C ARG A 31 -11.53 -13.70 3.15
N VAL A 32 -11.48 -14.40 4.28
CA VAL A 32 -10.90 -13.88 5.52
C VAL A 32 -9.43 -14.30 5.59
N VAL A 33 -8.53 -13.33 5.69
CA VAL A 33 -7.07 -13.52 5.74
C VAL A 33 -6.47 -13.14 7.08
N GLY A 34 -7.16 -12.28 7.84
CA GLY A 34 -6.73 -11.78 9.13
C GLY A 34 -6.91 -12.78 10.27
N PRO A 35 -6.59 -12.36 11.51
CA PRO A 35 -6.69 -13.18 12.72
C PRO A 35 -8.14 -13.58 13.08
N ASP A 36 -9.13 -12.99 12.42
CA ASP A 36 -10.55 -13.28 12.65
C ASP A 36 -11.10 -14.39 11.73
N LYS A 37 -10.25 -15.10 10.97
CA LYS A 37 -10.65 -16.13 10.00
C LYS A 37 -11.53 -17.24 10.55
N ASP A 38 -11.33 -17.60 11.83
CA ASP A 38 -12.05 -18.68 12.49
C ASP A 38 -13.27 -18.17 13.31
N ARG A 39 -13.58 -16.87 13.22
CA ARG A 39 -14.70 -16.25 13.97
C ARG A 39 -16.04 -16.31 13.25
N LEU A 40 -16.07 -16.73 11.98
CA LEU A 40 -17.31 -16.93 11.24
C LEU A 40 -17.60 -18.42 11.10
N PRO A 41 -18.87 -18.85 11.31
CA PRO A 41 -19.34 -20.17 10.93
C PRO A 41 -19.03 -20.51 9.46
N ALA A 42 -18.83 -21.79 9.15
CA ALA A 42 -18.44 -22.24 7.81
C ALA A 42 -19.43 -21.87 6.70
N ASP A 43 -20.72 -21.84 7.01
CA ASP A 43 -21.79 -21.38 6.11
C ASP A 43 -21.72 -19.88 5.84
N LYS A 44 -21.30 -19.08 6.82
CA LYS A 44 -21.12 -17.63 6.69
C LYS A 44 -19.78 -17.23 6.07
N SER A 45 -18.77 -18.10 6.07
CA SER A 45 -17.48 -17.87 5.41
C SER A 45 -17.43 -18.39 3.97
N ALA A 46 -18.47 -19.09 3.52
CA ALA A 46 -18.61 -19.53 2.15
C ALA A 46 -18.84 -18.34 1.20
N ASN A 47 -18.11 -18.33 0.08
CA ASN A 47 -18.21 -17.31 -0.95
C ASN A 47 -18.69 -17.94 -2.27
N TRP A 48 -19.98 -18.21 -2.36
CA TRP A 48 -20.60 -18.77 -3.55
C TRP A 48 -20.71 -17.73 -4.66
N GLN A 49 -19.99 -17.96 -5.76
CA GLN A 49 -20.04 -17.13 -6.96
C GLN A 49 -20.50 -17.96 -8.15
N SER A 50 -21.36 -17.38 -8.98
CA SER A 50 -21.72 -17.96 -10.28
C SER A 50 -20.57 -17.76 -11.25
N VAL A 51 -20.08 -18.86 -11.84
CA VAL A 51 -19.00 -18.85 -12.82
C VAL A 51 -19.45 -19.55 -14.10
N SER A 52 -19.06 -19.00 -15.24
CA SER A 52 -19.22 -19.66 -16.54
C SER A 52 -18.01 -20.54 -16.80
N PHE A 53 -18.22 -21.83 -17.05
CA PHE A 53 -17.13 -22.78 -17.31
C PHE A 53 -17.15 -23.35 -18.74
N ALA A 54 -18.23 -23.12 -19.49
CA ALA A 54 -18.29 -23.33 -20.93
C ALA A 54 -19.36 -22.41 -21.56
N ALA A 55 -19.43 -22.39 -22.89
CA ALA A 55 -20.43 -21.62 -23.61
C ALA A 55 -21.84 -22.00 -23.12
N GLN A 56 -22.58 -21.01 -22.63
CA GLN A 56 -23.93 -21.16 -22.06
C GLN A 56 -24.03 -22.08 -20.83
N GLN A 57 -22.91 -22.46 -20.20
CA GLN A 57 -22.90 -23.27 -18.99
C GLN A 57 -22.33 -22.49 -17.80
N SER A 58 -23.12 -22.38 -16.74
CA SER A 58 -22.75 -21.74 -15.48
C SER A 58 -23.00 -22.65 -14.29
N GLY A 59 -22.15 -22.55 -13.28
CA GLY A 59 -22.30 -23.23 -12.00
C GLY A 59 -21.87 -22.33 -10.85
N TYR A 60 -22.18 -22.73 -9.62
CA TYR A 60 -21.73 -22.01 -8.43
C TYR A 60 -20.46 -22.67 -7.87
N ILE A 61 -19.43 -21.86 -7.61
CA ILE A 61 -18.22 -22.29 -6.91
C ILE A 61 -18.10 -21.50 -5.61
N ASN A 62 -17.80 -22.20 -4.52
CA ASN A 62 -17.36 -21.57 -3.29
C ASN A 62 -15.90 -21.15 -3.43
N LEU A 63 -15.63 -19.86 -3.64
CA LEU A 63 -14.28 -19.33 -3.80
C LEU A 63 -13.44 -19.43 -2.52
N SER A 64 -14.07 -19.63 -1.36
CA SER A 64 -13.38 -19.85 -0.08
C SER A 64 -12.88 -21.30 0.08
N ASP A 65 -13.26 -22.23 -0.80
CA ASP A 65 -12.85 -23.63 -0.73
C ASP A 65 -11.31 -23.77 -0.81
N ALA A 66 -10.74 -24.64 0.03
CA ALA A 66 -9.29 -24.85 0.09
C ALA A 66 -8.68 -25.28 -1.27
N ARG A 67 -9.46 -25.98 -2.11
CA ARG A 67 -9.06 -26.47 -3.44
C ARG A 67 -8.94 -25.37 -4.49
N VAL A 68 -9.59 -24.22 -4.28
CA VAL A 68 -9.46 -23.08 -5.20
C VAL A 68 -8.04 -22.51 -5.07
N CYS A 69 -7.29 -22.44 -6.15
CA CYS A 69 -5.97 -21.81 -6.16
C CYS A 69 -6.12 -20.30 -5.91
N LYS A 70 -5.34 -19.76 -4.97
CA LYS A 70 -5.36 -18.32 -4.65
C LYS A 70 -4.07 -17.68 -5.12
N LEU A 71 -4.21 -16.66 -5.95
CA LEU A 71 -3.12 -15.86 -6.46
C LEU A 71 -3.04 -14.53 -5.70
N SER A 72 -1.90 -13.89 -5.84
CA SER A 72 -1.52 -12.57 -5.34
C SER A 72 -0.96 -11.74 -6.50
N ASP A 73 -0.68 -10.47 -6.21
CA ASP A 73 -0.02 -9.57 -7.18
C ASP A 73 1.42 -10.02 -7.54
N ALA A 74 1.92 -11.11 -6.95
CA ALA A 74 3.23 -11.72 -7.20
C ALA A 74 3.18 -13.07 -7.98
N ASP A 75 2.02 -13.51 -8.48
CA ASP A 75 1.86 -14.84 -9.10
C ASP A 75 1.80 -14.85 -10.65
N PHE A 76 1.87 -13.68 -11.30
CA PHE A 76 1.99 -13.50 -12.76
C PHE A 76 1.23 -14.52 -13.65
N PRO A 77 -0.11 -14.63 -13.55
CA PRO A 77 -0.85 -15.64 -14.31
C PRO A 77 -1.13 -15.22 -15.77
N TRP A 78 -1.25 -16.22 -16.65
CA TRP A 78 -1.50 -16.05 -18.09
C TRP A 78 -2.76 -15.26 -18.43
N PHE A 79 -3.83 -15.43 -17.67
CA PHE A 79 -5.08 -14.68 -17.87
C PHE A 79 -4.96 -13.20 -17.49
N MET A 80 -3.87 -12.79 -16.84
CA MET A 80 -3.51 -11.39 -16.58
C MET A 80 -2.48 -10.86 -17.60
N GLY A 81 -2.24 -11.61 -18.68
CA GLY A 81 -1.32 -11.26 -19.76
C GLY A 81 0.11 -11.73 -19.58
N TRP A 82 0.42 -12.54 -18.55
CA TRP A 82 1.78 -13.01 -18.28
C TRP A 82 2.07 -14.36 -18.91
N THR A 83 3.06 -14.45 -19.80
CA THR A 83 3.42 -15.71 -20.45
C THR A 83 4.86 -16.07 -20.14
N LYS A 84 5.08 -17.22 -19.50
CA LYS A 84 6.42 -17.77 -19.35
C LYS A 84 6.89 -18.31 -20.68
N VAL A 85 8.10 -17.94 -21.07
CA VAL A 85 8.74 -18.38 -22.29
C VAL A 85 10.14 -18.84 -21.95
N SER A 86 10.54 -20.00 -22.44
CA SER A 86 11.90 -20.52 -22.31
C SER A 86 12.43 -20.79 -23.72
N GLU A 87 13.73 -20.64 -23.90
CA GLU A 87 14.40 -20.98 -25.16
C GLU A 87 14.18 -22.49 -25.45
N GLY A 88 13.65 -22.81 -26.64
CA GLY A 88 13.38 -24.19 -27.08
C GLY A 88 14.64 -24.93 -27.50
N ALA A 89 14.60 -26.26 -27.67
CA ALA A 89 15.75 -27.17 -27.88
C ALA A 89 16.50 -27.05 -29.24
N GLY A 90 17.00 -25.86 -29.60
CA GLY A 90 17.81 -25.59 -30.78
C GLY A 90 19.31 -25.39 -30.47
N ALA A 91 20.16 -25.30 -31.49
CA ALA A 91 21.61 -25.16 -31.32
C ALA A 91 22.06 -23.86 -30.62
N LEU A 92 21.19 -22.83 -30.60
CA LEU A 92 21.44 -21.52 -30.00
C LEU A 92 20.59 -21.28 -28.73
N SER A 93 19.93 -22.30 -28.20
CA SER A 93 19.01 -22.18 -27.04
C SER A 93 19.65 -21.87 -25.68
N ASP A 94 20.94 -21.57 -25.71
CA ASP A 94 21.77 -21.24 -24.56
C ASP A 94 22.67 -20.03 -24.87
N ASP A 95 22.43 -19.30 -25.97
CA ASP A 95 23.23 -18.13 -26.32
C ASP A 95 22.78 -16.86 -25.57
N GLY A 96 21.64 -16.89 -24.89
CA GLY A 96 21.11 -15.75 -24.12
C GLY A 96 20.52 -14.63 -24.99
N LEU A 97 20.48 -14.80 -26.31
CA LEU A 97 19.68 -13.98 -27.21
C LEU A 97 18.30 -14.64 -27.27
N CYS A 98 17.35 -14.13 -26.48
CA CYS A 98 16.02 -14.73 -26.32
C CYS A 98 15.22 -14.81 -27.64
N ASP A 99 15.55 -15.81 -28.46
CA ASP A 99 15.03 -16.08 -29.80
C ASP A 99 13.87 -17.06 -29.75
N SER A 100 13.04 -16.92 -28.71
CA SER A 100 11.91 -17.83 -28.52
C SER A 100 10.93 -17.76 -29.68
N LYS A 101 10.38 -18.92 -30.07
CA LYS A 101 9.38 -19.00 -31.15
C LYS A 101 8.20 -18.05 -30.93
N VAL A 102 7.78 -17.84 -29.67
CA VAL A 102 6.69 -16.90 -29.35
C VAL A 102 7.03 -15.46 -29.74
N ILE A 103 8.26 -15.03 -29.49
CA ILE A 103 8.74 -13.70 -29.91
C ILE A 103 8.81 -13.67 -31.43
N LEU A 104 9.43 -14.68 -32.05
CA LEU A 104 9.58 -14.75 -33.50
C LEU A 104 8.23 -14.78 -34.25
N ASP A 105 7.24 -15.53 -33.77
CA ASP A 105 5.90 -15.63 -34.36
C ASP A 105 5.14 -14.30 -34.21
N LEU A 106 5.23 -13.62 -33.05
CA LEU A 106 4.66 -12.27 -32.87
C LEU A 106 5.30 -11.23 -33.80
N LEU A 107 6.58 -11.41 -34.12
CA LEU A 107 7.32 -10.59 -35.07
C LEU A 107 7.11 -11.03 -36.53
N GLN A 108 6.66 -12.26 -36.79
CA GLN A 108 6.28 -12.73 -38.13
C GLN A 108 4.96 -12.11 -38.58
N GLU A 109 3.99 -11.92 -37.68
CA GLU A 109 2.75 -11.19 -37.96
C GLU A 109 3.02 -9.73 -38.41
N ALA A 110 4.15 -9.14 -38.01
CA ALA A 110 4.65 -7.84 -38.49
C ALA A 110 5.01 -7.80 -39.98
N ASN A 111 5.39 -8.96 -40.51
CA ASN A 111 5.98 -9.11 -41.82
C ASN A 111 5.01 -9.83 -42.76
N GLY A 112 3.77 -9.33 -42.84
CA GLY A 112 2.72 -9.87 -43.71
C GLY A 112 3.25 -10.44 -45.03
N VAL A 113 2.94 -11.73 -45.26
CA VAL A 113 3.33 -12.59 -46.39
C VAL A 113 4.76 -12.37 -46.90
N ASP A 114 5.75 -12.38 -46.01
CA ASP A 114 7.08 -12.89 -46.33
C ASP A 114 7.84 -13.13 -45.03
N VAL A 115 8.27 -14.37 -44.84
CA VAL A 115 9.01 -14.82 -43.65
C VAL A 115 10.14 -13.82 -43.35
N PRO A 116 10.25 -13.24 -42.13
CA PRO A 116 11.45 -12.54 -41.73
C PRO A 116 12.59 -13.55 -41.69
N LYS A 117 13.40 -13.56 -42.75
CA LYS A 117 14.80 -13.95 -42.61
C LYS A 117 15.45 -12.91 -41.69
N ALA A 118 16.42 -13.32 -40.88
CA ALA A 118 17.32 -12.39 -40.21
C ALA A 118 17.72 -11.28 -41.22
N GLY A 119 17.32 -10.02 -40.97
CA GLY A 119 17.49 -8.93 -41.93
C GLY A 119 16.31 -7.94 -42.12
N ALA A 120 15.19 -8.06 -41.38
CA ALA A 120 14.21 -6.97 -41.36
C ALA A 120 14.86 -5.70 -40.81
N SER A 121 14.72 -4.55 -41.50
CA SER A 121 15.30 -3.30 -41.00
C SER A 121 14.66 -2.94 -39.66
N LEU A 122 15.47 -2.48 -38.70
CA LEU A 122 15.01 -2.03 -37.38
C LEU A 122 13.87 -1.00 -37.49
N ASP A 123 13.88 -0.18 -38.55
CA ASP A 123 12.84 0.81 -38.84
C ASP A 123 11.47 0.17 -39.09
N ARG A 124 11.39 -0.92 -39.86
CA ARG A 124 10.11 -1.59 -40.14
C ARG A 124 9.55 -2.23 -38.88
N LEU A 125 10.41 -2.85 -38.08
CA LEU A 125 10.02 -3.43 -36.79
C LEU A 125 9.53 -2.34 -35.83
N ALA A 126 10.21 -1.20 -35.76
CA ALA A 126 9.81 -0.06 -34.94
C ALA A 126 8.44 0.50 -35.37
N LEU A 127 8.19 0.63 -36.67
CA LEU A 127 6.90 1.07 -37.21
C LEU A 127 5.78 0.10 -36.84
N TYR A 128 5.99 -1.20 -37.03
CA TYR A 128 5.00 -2.22 -36.63
C TYR A 128 4.70 -2.15 -35.13
N LEU A 129 5.74 -2.16 -34.29
CA LEU A 129 5.55 -2.08 -32.85
C LEU A 129 4.89 -0.77 -32.42
N ARG A 130 5.10 0.35 -33.13
CA ARG A 130 4.40 1.63 -32.87
C ARG A 130 2.91 1.54 -33.21
N ASP A 131 2.57 0.88 -34.31
CA ASP A 131 1.21 0.87 -34.84
C ASP A 131 0.34 -0.27 -34.27
N HIS A 132 0.95 -1.27 -33.60
CA HIS A 132 0.26 -2.43 -33.00
C HIS A 132 0.38 -2.49 -31.46
N GLU A 133 -0.60 -1.90 -30.75
CA GLU A 133 -0.60 -1.87 -29.28
C GLU A 133 -0.75 -3.24 -28.64
N GLU A 134 -1.60 -4.09 -29.22
CA GLU A 134 -1.85 -5.45 -28.78
C GLU A 134 -0.57 -6.31 -28.76
N VAL A 135 0.32 -6.10 -29.73
CA VAL A 135 1.61 -6.77 -29.80
C VAL A 135 2.53 -6.24 -28.70
N ARG A 136 2.61 -4.92 -28.50
CA ARG A 136 3.38 -4.33 -27.40
C ARG A 136 2.93 -4.85 -26.03
N GLN A 137 1.61 -4.98 -25.82
CA GLN A 137 1.06 -5.50 -24.58
C GLN A 137 1.43 -6.97 -24.36
N LYS A 138 1.35 -7.81 -25.40
CA LYS A 138 1.81 -9.22 -25.33
C LYS A 138 3.30 -9.32 -25.00
N LEU A 139 4.15 -8.57 -25.71
CA LEU A 139 5.60 -8.56 -25.49
C LEU A 139 5.97 -8.12 -24.06
N ARG A 140 5.29 -7.10 -23.53
CA ARG A 140 5.45 -6.64 -22.13
C ARG A 140 5.07 -7.70 -21.10
N GLY A 141 4.21 -8.64 -21.46
CA GLY A 141 3.75 -9.72 -20.61
C GLY A 141 4.64 -10.97 -20.63
N LEU A 142 5.68 -11.01 -21.47
CA LEU A 142 6.58 -12.16 -21.49
C LEU A 142 7.48 -12.17 -20.24
N ILE A 143 7.69 -13.38 -19.70
CA ILE A 143 8.68 -13.69 -18.68
C ILE A 143 9.62 -14.68 -19.32
N CYS A 144 10.80 -14.22 -19.72
CA CYS A 144 11.72 -14.97 -20.55
C CYS A 144 12.79 -15.64 -19.70
N GLU A 145 12.94 -16.96 -19.81
CA GLU A 145 14.05 -17.69 -19.23
C GLU A 145 15.21 -17.72 -20.22
N ALA A 146 16.36 -17.21 -19.79
CA ALA A 146 17.59 -17.21 -20.58
C ALA A 146 18.79 -17.48 -19.65
N PRO A 147 19.92 -17.99 -20.18
CA PRO A 147 21.17 -18.05 -19.44
C PRO A 147 21.58 -16.67 -18.93
N THR A 148 21.95 -16.57 -17.66
CA THR A 148 22.35 -15.32 -17.01
C THR A 148 23.65 -14.77 -17.59
N GLU A 149 23.69 -13.47 -17.90
CA GLU A 149 24.89 -12.79 -18.40
C GLU A 149 26.05 -12.79 -17.41
N TRP A 150 25.78 -13.15 -16.15
CA TRP A 150 26.75 -13.15 -15.06
C TRP A 150 27.52 -14.48 -14.91
N ASP A 151 27.18 -15.51 -15.69
CA ASP A 151 27.80 -16.84 -15.68
C ASP A 151 28.83 -17.01 -16.82
N ARG A 152 30.12 -17.01 -16.44
CA ARG A 152 31.23 -17.16 -17.38
C ARG A 152 31.25 -18.50 -18.13
N SER A 153 30.67 -19.57 -17.56
CA SER A 153 30.69 -20.90 -18.18
C SER A 153 29.92 -20.96 -19.51
N THR A 154 29.08 -19.95 -19.77
CA THR A 154 28.25 -19.83 -20.97
C THR A 154 28.82 -18.88 -22.02
N ASN A 155 29.92 -18.18 -21.75
CA ASN A 155 30.43 -17.10 -22.59
C ASN A 155 30.71 -17.51 -24.03
N HIS A 156 31.47 -18.60 -24.23
CA HIS A 156 31.78 -19.07 -25.58
C HIS A 156 30.50 -19.31 -26.38
N LYS A 157 29.58 -20.14 -25.85
CA LYS A 157 28.29 -20.42 -26.50
C LYS A 157 27.47 -19.16 -26.80
N ARG A 158 27.45 -18.19 -25.87
CA ARG A 158 26.73 -16.92 -26.00
C ARG A 158 27.27 -16.03 -27.12
N PHE A 159 28.59 -15.94 -27.22
CA PHE A 159 29.23 -15.01 -28.15
C PHE A 159 29.70 -15.67 -29.45
N ASP A 160 29.61 -17.00 -29.57
CA ASP A 160 29.95 -17.76 -30.79
C ASP A 160 29.23 -17.20 -32.03
N ARG A 161 27.98 -16.76 -31.89
CA ARG A 161 27.20 -16.15 -32.98
C ARG A 161 27.88 -14.91 -33.56
N LEU A 162 28.60 -14.13 -32.75
CA LEU A 162 29.26 -12.90 -33.20
C LEU A 162 30.47 -13.16 -34.12
N THR A 163 30.90 -14.42 -34.25
CA THR A 163 31.97 -14.82 -35.18
C THR A 163 31.45 -15.20 -36.57
N GLN A 164 30.14 -15.30 -36.75
CA GLN A 164 29.52 -15.68 -38.02
C GLN A 164 29.65 -14.57 -39.08
N ALA A 165 29.47 -14.94 -40.35
CA ALA A 165 29.57 -13.99 -41.46
C ALA A 165 28.58 -12.83 -41.32
N GLY A 166 29.06 -11.59 -41.40
CA GLY A 166 28.29 -10.36 -41.24
C GLY A 166 28.18 -9.84 -39.80
N GLU A 167 28.78 -10.52 -38.81
CA GLU A 167 28.74 -10.13 -37.40
C GLU A 167 30.03 -9.42 -36.94
N HIS A 168 30.00 -8.82 -35.75
CA HIS A 168 31.06 -7.89 -35.29
C HIS A 168 32.46 -8.50 -35.22
N TYR A 169 32.58 -9.81 -34.93
CA TYR A 169 33.86 -10.51 -34.80
C TYR A 169 34.13 -11.47 -35.99
N GLU A 170 33.47 -11.29 -37.15
CA GLU A 170 33.78 -12.05 -38.35
C GLU A 170 35.28 -11.92 -38.70
N GLY A 171 35.98 -13.06 -38.74
CA GLY A 171 37.42 -13.10 -39.03
C GLY A 171 38.32 -12.47 -37.97
N ASN A 172 37.79 -12.11 -36.79
CA ASN A 172 38.52 -11.50 -35.68
C ASN A 172 38.37 -12.26 -34.35
N PRO A 173 38.93 -13.49 -34.24
CA PRO A 173 38.86 -14.28 -33.01
C PRO A 173 39.62 -13.65 -31.84
N GLU A 174 40.70 -12.89 -32.11
CA GLU A 174 41.50 -12.21 -31.08
C GLU A 174 40.68 -11.11 -30.39
N GLY A 175 39.93 -10.30 -31.16
CA GLY A 175 39.06 -9.28 -30.59
C GLY A 175 37.91 -9.86 -29.75
N LEU A 176 37.40 -11.04 -30.10
CA LEU A 176 36.44 -11.75 -29.26
C LEU A 176 37.09 -12.19 -27.95
N ASP A 177 38.31 -12.74 -27.99
CA ASP A 177 39.03 -13.19 -26.79
C ASP A 177 39.32 -12.02 -25.83
N GLU A 178 39.77 -10.87 -26.33
CA GLU A 178 39.96 -9.66 -25.52
C GLU A 178 38.65 -9.20 -24.84
N PHE A 179 37.53 -9.27 -25.57
CA PHE A 179 36.22 -8.95 -25.02
C PHE A 179 35.79 -9.95 -23.94
N LEU A 180 35.98 -11.25 -24.16
CA LEU A 180 35.67 -12.28 -23.16
C LEU A 180 36.49 -12.08 -21.89
N GLN A 181 37.81 -11.84 -22.00
CA GLN A 181 38.68 -11.54 -20.86
C GLN A 181 38.24 -10.30 -20.07
N PHE A 182 37.62 -9.32 -20.74
CA PHE A 182 37.05 -8.15 -20.07
C PHE A 182 35.73 -8.48 -19.35
N VAL A 183 34.80 -9.16 -20.02
CA VAL A 183 33.48 -9.53 -19.47
C VAL A 183 33.63 -10.45 -18.25
N GLU A 184 34.55 -11.42 -18.31
CA GLU A 184 34.81 -12.36 -17.21
C GLU A 184 35.21 -11.69 -15.90
N LYS A 185 35.77 -10.47 -15.93
CA LYS A 185 36.12 -9.71 -14.71
C LYS A 185 34.90 -9.26 -13.91
N PHE A 186 33.72 -9.16 -14.54
CA PHE A 186 32.46 -8.76 -13.89
C PHE A 186 31.57 -9.95 -13.54
N GLN A 187 31.86 -11.13 -14.08
CA GLN A 187 31.05 -12.33 -13.89
C GLN A 187 31.45 -13.05 -12.61
N PHE A 188 30.43 -13.45 -11.84
CA PHE A 188 30.61 -14.09 -10.54
C PHE A 188 29.63 -15.25 -10.31
N TRP A 189 28.66 -15.43 -11.20
CA TRP A 189 27.48 -16.26 -10.96
C TRP A 189 27.80 -17.75 -10.85
N ASP A 190 28.80 -18.22 -11.60
CA ASP A 190 29.22 -19.62 -11.67
C ASP A 190 29.71 -20.18 -10.32
N THR A 191 30.08 -19.29 -9.38
CA THR A 191 30.55 -19.66 -8.04
C THR A 191 29.46 -19.63 -6.97
N THR A 192 28.23 -19.19 -7.31
CA THR A 192 27.16 -18.92 -6.33
C THR A 192 26.31 -20.15 -5.99
N GLY A 193 26.31 -21.18 -6.84
CA GLY A 193 25.39 -22.31 -6.75
C GLY A 193 23.95 -21.97 -7.19
N LEU A 194 23.71 -20.79 -7.76
CA LEU A 194 22.41 -20.39 -8.31
C LEU A 194 22.16 -21.03 -9.68
N PRO A 195 20.89 -21.14 -10.12
CA PRO A 195 20.56 -21.61 -11.47
C PRO A 195 21.25 -20.77 -12.56
N THR A 196 21.75 -21.43 -13.59
CA THR A 196 22.44 -20.78 -14.72
C THR A 196 21.48 -20.11 -15.69
N LYS A 197 20.20 -20.51 -15.69
CA LYS A 197 19.10 -19.82 -16.37
C LYS A 197 18.24 -19.05 -15.36
N VAL A 198 17.89 -17.82 -15.70
CA VAL A 198 17.08 -16.92 -14.85
C VAL A 198 15.92 -16.33 -15.63
N TRP A 199 14.87 -15.95 -14.91
CA TRP A 199 13.65 -15.37 -15.49
C TRP A 199 13.76 -13.84 -15.56
N HIS A 200 13.65 -13.30 -16.77
CA HIS A 200 13.66 -11.87 -17.05
C HIS A 200 12.24 -11.36 -17.29
N PHE A 201 11.88 -10.28 -16.60
CA PHE A 201 10.61 -9.58 -16.80
C PHE A 201 10.82 -8.33 -17.63
N HIS A 202 9.80 -7.91 -18.39
CA HIS A 202 9.78 -6.55 -18.91
C HIS A 202 9.79 -5.55 -17.74
N PRO A 203 10.81 -4.68 -17.61
CA PRO A 203 11.05 -3.92 -16.38
C PRO A 203 9.88 -2.98 -16.03
N LEU A 204 9.35 -2.24 -17.02
CA LEU A 204 8.22 -1.34 -16.77
C LEU A 204 6.95 -2.08 -16.36
N LYS A 205 6.61 -3.20 -17.03
CA LYS A 205 5.43 -4.00 -16.70
C LYS A 205 5.55 -4.62 -15.31
N PHE A 206 6.74 -5.09 -14.95
CA PHE A 206 7.03 -5.59 -13.61
C PHE A 206 6.81 -4.51 -12.55
N ILE A 207 7.37 -3.31 -12.75
CA ILE A 207 7.18 -2.17 -11.84
C ILE A 207 5.70 -1.77 -11.77
N GLU A 208 5.00 -1.65 -12.89
CA GLU A 208 3.56 -1.37 -12.94
C GLU A 208 2.73 -2.40 -12.16
N CYS A 209 3.13 -3.68 -12.17
CA CYS A 209 2.49 -4.74 -11.41
C CYS A 209 2.75 -4.58 -9.90
N ILE A 210 4.02 -4.51 -9.51
CA ILE A 210 4.43 -4.49 -8.10
C ILE A 210 4.04 -3.18 -7.40
N LYS A 211 3.95 -2.05 -8.13
CA LYS A 211 3.44 -0.78 -7.59
C LYS A 211 2.01 -0.89 -7.04
N LYS A 212 1.21 -1.88 -7.47
CA LYS A 212 -0.16 -2.11 -6.98
C LYS A 212 -0.22 -2.72 -5.58
N CYS A 213 0.88 -3.31 -5.09
CA CYS A 213 0.96 -3.85 -3.74
C CYS A 213 0.79 -2.73 -2.69
N SER A 214 1.38 -1.55 -2.97
CA SER A 214 1.36 -0.36 -2.10
C SER A 214 1.90 -0.60 -0.68
N TRP A 215 2.75 -1.61 -0.50
CA TRP A 215 3.38 -1.90 0.79
C TRP A 215 4.57 -0.98 0.99
N LEU A 216 4.62 -0.32 2.15
CA LEU A 216 5.71 0.55 2.51
C LEU A 216 6.81 -0.24 3.22
N SER A 217 8.03 -0.11 2.73
CA SER A 217 9.25 -0.44 3.47
C SER A 217 9.44 0.51 4.66
N GLN A 218 10.38 0.18 5.55
CA GLN A 218 10.72 1.06 6.67
C GLN A 218 11.18 2.44 6.17
N ARG A 219 12.07 2.46 5.17
CA ARG A 219 12.61 3.70 4.58
C ARG A 219 11.50 4.57 3.97
N GLU A 220 10.57 3.98 3.22
CA GLU A 220 9.44 4.71 2.65
C GLU A 220 8.51 5.24 3.76
N THR A 221 8.22 4.43 4.79
CA THR A 221 7.40 4.84 5.93
C THR A 221 8.00 6.04 6.66
N ILE A 222 9.32 6.02 6.91
CA ILE A 222 10.04 7.14 7.53
C ILE A 222 9.98 8.38 6.64
N GLN A 223 10.14 8.20 5.33
CA GLN A 223 10.15 9.30 4.37
C GLN A 223 8.79 10.02 4.27
N LEU A 224 7.69 9.37 4.68
CA LEU A 224 6.38 10.02 4.80
C LEU A 224 6.36 11.14 5.85
N LEU A 225 7.23 11.10 6.86
CA LEU A 225 7.29 12.12 7.91
C LEU A 225 8.11 13.34 7.44
N PRO A 226 7.62 14.57 7.63
CA PRO A 226 8.41 15.77 7.33
C PRO A 226 9.58 15.90 8.31
N VAL A 227 10.70 16.51 7.92
CA VAL A 227 11.88 16.73 8.79
C VAL A 227 11.56 17.66 9.97
N SER A 228 10.67 18.64 9.75
CA SER A 228 10.18 19.57 10.77
C SER A 228 8.68 19.83 10.62
N ALA A 229 8.04 20.32 11.68
CA ALA A 229 6.62 20.66 11.68
C ALA A 229 6.35 21.97 12.44
N MET A 230 5.45 22.77 11.88
CA MET A 230 5.02 24.04 12.45
C MET A 230 3.93 23.81 13.50
N ARG A 231 4.16 24.35 14.70
CA ARG A 231 3.27 24.19 15.84
C ARG A 231 3.06 25.50 16.58
N PRO A 232 1.86 25.71 17.15
CA PRO A 232 1.63 26.86 18.01
C PRO A 232 2.42 26.70 19.31
N HIS A 233 3.22 27.70 19.66
CA HIS A 233 3.95 27.79 20.92
C HIS A 233 3.82 29.21 21.49
N LYS A 234 3.23 29.34 22.69
CA LYS A 234 3.05 30.61 23.41
C LYS A 234 2.50 31.77 22.55
N GLY A 235 1.50 31.49 21.71
CA GLY A 235 0.85 32.50 20.85
C GLY A 235 1.55 32.80 19.53
N ALA A 236 2.70 32.20 19.26
CA ALA A 236 3.40 32.24 17.97
C ALA A 236 3.46 30.84 17.32
N PHE A 237 4.01 30.74 16.10
CA PHE A 237 4.36 29.45 15.51
C PHE A 237 5.88 29.24 15.59
N VAL A 238 6.29 28.02 15.88
CA VAL A 238 7.68 27.55 15.82
C VAL A 238 7.77 26.37 14.87
N SER A 239 8.92 26.17 14.23
CA SER A 239 9.21 24.97 13.44
C SER A 239 10.08 24.03 14.25
N GLU A 240 9.51 22.90 14.68
CA GLU A 240 10.20 21.92 15.52
C GLU A 240 10.69 20.74 14.68
N LYS A 241 11.88 20.22 15.00
CA LYS A 241 12.41 19.01 14.38
C LYS A 241 11.54 17.81 14.74
N VAL A 242 11.17 17.02 13.74
CA VAL A 242 10.45 15.75 13.91
C VAL A 242 11.47 14.63 14.09
N VAL A 243 11.56 14.13 15.31
CA VAL A 243 12.39 12.97 15.68
C VAL A 243 11.59 11.70 15.44
N VAL A 244 12.22 10.70 14.82
CA VAL A 244 11.60 9.43 14.46
C VAL A 244 12.39 8.29 15.09
N ASP A 245 11.69 7.45 15.86
CA ASP A 245 12.24 6.20 16.35
C ASP A 245 11.96 5.09 15.32
N GLN A 246 13.02 4.66 14.63
CA GLN A 246 12.92 3.64 13.58
C GLN A 246 12.48 2.27 14.13
N SER A 247 12.82 1.97 15.39
CA SER A 247 12.50 0.69 16.03
C SER A 247 11.00 0.53 16.28
N ILE A 248 10.32 1.63 16.62
CA ILE A 248 8.87 1.64 16.81
C ILE A 248 8.17 1.39 15.47
N ILE A 249 8.66 2.00 14.38
CA ILE A 249 8.11 1.81 13.03
C ILE A 249 8.20 0.33 12.61
N ASP A 250 9.33 -0.32 12.81
CA ASP A 250 9.51 -1.72 12.42
C ASP A 250 8.53 -2.68 13.10
N GLN A 251 8.17 -2.40 14.34
CA GLN A 251 7.25 -3.24 15.10
C GLN A 251 5.84 -3.25 14.51
N PHE A 252 5.29 -2.09 14.12
CA PHE A 252 3.89 -2.01 13.66
C PHE A 252 3.72 -1.95 12.14
N ARG A 253 4.77 -1.61 11.37
CA ARG A 253 4.69 -1.41 9.91
C ARG A 253 4.10 -2.61 9.15
N PRO A 254 4.47 -3.88 9.43
CA PRO A 254 3.87 -5.02 8.73
C PRO A 254 2.35 -5.09 8.90
N ASP A 255 1.85 -4.89 10.13
CA ASP A 255 0.41 -4.90 10.41
C ASP A 255 -0.30 -3.65 9.91
N LEU A 256 0.39 -2.50 9.88
CA LEU A 256 -0.14 -1.30 9.24
C LEU A 256 -0.33 -1.51 7.73
N ASN A 257 0.64 -2.07 7.00
CA ASN A 257 0.46 -2.38 5.58
C ASN A 257 -0.74 -3.31 5.33
N ARG A 258 -0.92 -4.31 6.19
CA ARG A 258 -2.10 -5.21 6.14
C ARG A 258 -3.40 -4.46 6.41
N ALA A 259 -3.44 -3.61 7.43
CA ALA A 259 -4.61 -2.80 7.76
C ALA A 259 -4.96 -1.82 6.64
N LEU A 260 -3.99 -1.09 6.09
CA LEU A 260 -4.20 -0.20 4.94
C LEU A 260 -4.85 -0.94 3.77
N ARG A 261 -4.37 -2.17 3.47
CA ARG A 261 -4.97 -3.01 2.42
C ARG A 261 -6.38 -3.49 2.77
N LYS A 262 -6.60 -3.97 4.00
CA LYS A 262 -7.91 -4.39 4.53
C LYS A 262 -8.93 -3.28 4.32
N TYR A 263 -8.63 -2.07 4.80
CA TYR A 263 -9.55 -0.92 4.79
C TYR A 263 -9.52 -0.09 3.50
N GLY A 264 -8.87 -0.57 2.44
CA GLY A 264 -8.84 0.10 1.13
C GLY A 264 -8.08 1.43 1.11
N ILE A 265 -7.20 1.67 2.07
CA ILE A 265 -6.38 2.89 2.19
C ILE A 265 -5.12 2.70 1.33
N VAL A 266 -5.29 2.57 0.02
CA VAL A 266 -4.22 2.15 -0.91
C VAL A 266 -3.94 3.15 -2.04
N THR A 267 -4.78 4.18 -2.20
CA THR A 267 -4.46 5.29 -3.12
C THR A 267 -3.52 6.27 -2.43
N ALA A 268 -2.72 7.00 -3.21
CA ALA A 268 -1.79 7.99 -2.68
C ALA A 268 -2.49 9.01 -1.78
N ASP A 269 -3.66 9.53 -2.20
CA ASP A 269 -4.44 10.48 -1.40
C ASP A 269 -5.02 9.87 -0.12
N ARG A 270 -5.57 8.65 -0.16
CA ARG A 270 -6.07 7.97 1.05
C ARG A 270 -4.94 7.70 2.03
N MET A 271 -3.80 7.20 1.56
CA MET A 271 -2.63 6.94 2.38
C MET A 271 -2.08 8.24 2.97
N ALA A 272 -1.85 9.28 2.15
CA ALA A 272 -1.38 10.57 2.62
C ALA A 272 -2.34 11.17 3.67
N ALA A 273 -3.66 11.05 3.46
CA ALA A 273 -4.66 11.54 4.39
C ALA A 273 -4.72 10.73 5.70
N PHE A 274 -4.54 9.41 5.65
CA PHE A 274 -4.42 8.58 6.83
C PHE A 274 -3.16 8.96 7.63
N PHE A 275 -2.00 9.00 6.97
CA PHE A 275 -0.72 9.31 7.60
C PHE A 275 -0.65 10.74 8.14
N GLY A 276 -1.15 11.74 7.40
CA GLY A 276 -1.20 13.13 7.86
C GLY A 276 -2.02 13.31 9.14
N ASN A 277 -3.04 12.48 9.37
CA ASN A 277 -3.77 12.45 10.63
C ASN A 277 -3.00 11.67 11.70
N ALA A 278 -2.62 10.41 11.41
CA ALA A 278 -1.93 9.56 12.37
C ALA A 278 -0.68 10.23 12.94
N MET A 279 0.16 10.80 12.09
CA MET A 279 1.36 11.53 12.51
C MET A 279 1.08 12.61 13.57
N GLN A 280 0.01 13.38 13.43
CA GLN A 280 -0.33 14.39 14.45
C GLN A 280 -0.88 13.76 15.73
N GLU A 281 -1.73 12.73 15.61
CA GLU A 281 -2.37 12.07 16.76
C GLU A 281 -1.35 11.40 17.69
N ILE A 282 -0.34 10.72 17.12
CA ILE A 282 0.64 9.94 17.89
C ILE A 282 2.01 10.61 17.99
N GLN A 283 2.05 11.94 17.94
CA GLN A 283 3.26 12.76 18.09
C GLN A 283 4.41 12.30 17.19
N TRP A 284 4.14 12.18 15.88
CA TRP A 284 5.07 11.72 14.84
C TRP A 284 5.60 10.30 15.10
N PHE A 285 4.73 9.41 15.57
CA PHE A 285 5.02 8.03 16.00
C PHE A 285 5.83 7.91 17.30
N GLY A 286 6.00 9.01 18.05
CA GLY A 286 6.65 9.00 19.36
C GLY A 286 5.75 8.61 20.53
N LYS A 287 4.41 8.69 20.40
CA LYS A 287 3.47 8.43 21.51
C LYS A 287 2.22 7.67 21.05
N LEU A 288 2.15 6.38 21.37
CA LEU A 288 1.08 5.47 20.91
C LEU A 288 -0.02 5.21 21.95
N TYR A 289 0.22 5.67 23.18
CA TYR A 289 -0.70 5.63 24.30
C TYR A 289 -0.63 6.99 25.01
N GLU A 290 -1.78 7.65 25.16
CA GLU A 290 -1.87 8.97 25.79
C GLU A 290 -1.39 8.93 27.26
N ASN A 291 -1.67 7.81 27.95
CA ASN A 291 -1.44 7.59 29.39
C ASN A 291 -1.90 8.79 30.23
N ALA A 292 -3.11 9.24 29.96
CA ALA A 292 -3.62 10.50 30.43
C ALA A 292 -4.32 10.33 31.79
N SER A 293 -3.59 9.82 32.78
CA SER A 293 -4.15 9.46 34.10
C SER A 293 -4.78 10.63 34.86
N SER A 294 -4.47 11.86 34.48
CA SER A 294 -5.06 13.10 35.02
C SER A 294 -6.32 13.56 34.30
N GLN A 295 -6.70 12.94 33.18
CA GLN A 295 -7.88 13.31 32.40
C GLN A 295 -9.14 12.65 32.95
N TRP A 296 -10.25 13.38 32.88
CA TRP A 296 -11.54 12.90 33.42
C TRP A 296 -12.02 11.60 32.76
N TYR A 297 -11.61 11.35 31.50
CA TYR A 297 -12.01 10.17 30.74
C TYR A 297 -11.12 8.95 30.96
N TYR A 298 -10.05 9.04 31.75
CA TYR A 298 -9.21 7.88 32.09
C TYR A 298 -10.04 6.79 32.80
N PRO A 299 -9.88 5.48 32.49
CA PRO A 299 -8.84 4.85 31.66
C PRO A 299 -9.17 4.70 30.16
N TRP A 300 -10.17 5.42 29.65
CA TRP A 300 -10.65 5.36 28.27
C TRP A 300 -10.02 6.43 27.37
N ASP A 301 -8.77 6.77 27.65
CA ASP A 301 -7.93 7.72 26.92
C ASP A 301 -7.44 7.18 25.56
N GLY A 302 -6.79 8.04 24.78
CA GLY A 302 -6.40 7.74 23.40
C GLY A 302 -5.37 6.62 23.26
N ARG A 303 -5.66 5.63 22.42
CA ARG A 303 -4.74 4.54 22.05
C ARG A 303 -4.70 4.28 20.54
N GLY A 304 -3.56 3.78 20.06
CA GLY A 304 -3.38 3.37 18.66
C GLY A 304 -3.14 4.55 17.71
N LEU A 305 -3.05 4.26 16.41
CA LEU A 305 -2.53 5.21 15.41
C LEU A 305 -3.44 6.42 15.16
N LEU A 306 -4.74 6.32 15.45
CA LEU A 306 -5.71 7.42 15.35
C LEU A 306 -6.35 7.77 16.71
N GLN A 307 -5.69 7.41 17.82
CA GLN A 307 -6.09 7.76 19.20
C GLN A 307 -7.57 7.44 19.50
N LEU A 308 -7.95 6.16 19.38
CA LEU A 308 -9.30 5.69 19.73
C LEU A 308 -9.60 6.07 21.19
N THR A 309 -10.63 6.87 21.42
CA THR A 309 -10.91 7.51 22.72
C THR A 309 -12.38 7.35 23.12
N GLY A 310 -12.62 7.11 24.41
CA GLY A 310 -13.94 7.00 25.03
C GLY A 310 -14.56 5.60 24.91
N PRO A 311 -15.28 5.11 25.94
CA PRO A 311 -15.75 3.72 26.02
C PRO A 311 -16.63 3.31 24.84
N GLY A 312 -17.46 4.21 24.31
CA GLY A 312 -18.29 3.90 23.15
C GLY A 312 -17.48 3.50 21.90
N ASN A 313 -16.34 4.17 21.65
CA ASN A 313 -15.48 3.84 20.52
C ASN A 313 -14.71 2.52 20.72
N TYR A 314 -14.22 2.27 21.94
CA TYR A 314 -13.58 0.99 22.29
C TYR A 314 -14.55 -0.18 22.11
N ILE A 315 -15.77 -0.06 22.68
CA ILE A 315 -16.79 -1.11 22.59
C ILE A 315 -17.23 -1.33 21.14
N LYS A 316 -17.40 -0.25 20.35
CA LYS A 316 -17.70 -0.34 18.92
C LYS A 316 -16.61 -1.12 18.16
N TYR A 317 -15.33 -0.88 18.46
CA TYR A 317 -14.23 -1.65 17.87
C TYR A 317 -14.23 -3.12 18.33
N TRP A 318 -14.49 -3.39 19.61
CA TRP A 318 -14.54 -4.76 20.11
C TRP A 318 -15.68 -5.56 19.47
N ARG A 319 -16.86 -4.97 19.31
CA ARG A 319 -17.98 -5.58 18.56
C ARG A 319 -17.65 -5.76 17.09
N TRP A 320 -16.95 -4.80 16.48
CA TRP A 320 -16.42 -4.96 15.13
C TRP A 320 -15.55 -6.22 15.00
N ARG A 321 -14.74 -6.52 16.01
CA ARG A 321 -13.92 -7.75 16.10
C ARG A 321 -14.71 -9.01 16.53
N GLY A 322 -16.04 -8.92 16.66
CA GLY A 322 -16.87 -10.05 17.08
C GLY A 322 -16.72 -10.42 18.55
N ARG A 323 -16.40 -9.44 19.41
CA ARG A 323 -16.38 -9.63 20.87
C ARG A 323 -17.75 -9.27 21.42
N ASP A 324 -18.23 -10.06 22.38
CA ASP A 324 -19.49 -9.79 23.06
C ASP A 324 -19.28 -8.89 24.29
N ILE A 325 -20.12 -7.87 24.42
CA ILE A 325 -20.10 -6.88 25.49
C ILE A 325 -21.54 -6.63 25.89
N ALA A 326 -21.83 -6.89 27.16
CA ALA A 326 -23.15 -6.73 27.74
C ALA A 326 -23.64 -5.28 27.60
N LYS A 327 -24.91 -5.14 27.19
CA LYS A 327 -25.51 -3.83 26.84
C LYS A 327 -25.62 -2.89 28.03
N ASP A 328 -25.83 -3.44 29.22
CA ASP A 328 -25.86 -2.70 30.48
C ASP A 328 -24.49 -2.08 30.81
N VAL A 329 -23.40 -2.83 30.62
CA VAL A 329 -22.02 -2.35 30.80
C VAL A 329 -21.71 -1.22 29.82
N GLU A 330 -22.05 -1.39 28.54
CA GLU A 330 -21.90 -0.34 27.53
C GLU A 330 -22.70 0.92 27.90
N SER A 331 -23.96 0.75 28.28
CA SER A 331 -24.86 1.87 28.60
C SER A 331 -24.34 2.66 29.81
N ALA A 332 -23.91 1.97 30.87
CA ALA A 332 -23.34 2.60 32.06
C ALA A 332 -22.07 3.41 31.74
N LEU A 333 -21.15 2.85 30.96
CA LEU A 333 -19.90 3.52 30.60
C LEU A 333 -20.12 4.72 29.67
N VAL A 334 -21.01 4.59 28.69
CA VAL A 334 -21.35 5.69 27.76
C VAL A 334 -22.07 6.81 28.50
N GLU A 335 -22.97 6.48 29.41
CA GLU A 335 -23.66 7.47 30.26
C GLU A 335 -22.67 8.21 31.16
N ALA A 336 -21.76 7.49 31.84
CA ALA A 336 -20.71 8.08 32.66
C ALA A 336 -19.80 9.00 31.83
N TYR A 337 -19.43 8.58 30.61
CA TYR A 337 -18.62 9.39 29.71
C TYR A 337 -19.34 10.68 29.28
N ASN A 338 -20.60 10.59 28.89
CA ASN A 338 -21.40 11.76 28.50
C ASN A 338 -21.60 12.75 29.66
N LYS A 339 -21.71 12.25 30.89
CA LYS A 339 -21.80 13.07 32.12
C LYS A 339 -20.45 13.59 32.62
N LYS A 340 -19.35 13.17 32.00
CA LYS A 340 -17.98 13.43 32.48
C LYS A 340 -17.73 12.94 33.91
N ASP A 341 -18.38 11.84 34.29
CA ASP A 341 -18.24 11.24 35.62
C ASP A 341 -17.00 10.35 35.68
N HIS A 342 -15.88 10.94 36.11
CA HIS A 342 -14.60 10.24 36.20
C HIS A 342 -14.64 9.04 37.15
N ALA A 343 -15.36 9.15 38.28
CA ALA A 343 -15.45 8.09 39.26
C ALA A 343 -16.21 6.89 38.68
N ALA A 344 -17.31 7.16 37.98
CA ALA A 344 -18.11 6.15 37.30
C ALA A 344 -17.45 5.58 36.03
N LEU A 345 -16.29 6.10 35.59
CA LEU A 345 -15.49 5.49 34.51
C LEU A 345 -14.40 4.55 35.02
N GLN A 346 -14.06 4.60 36.32
CA GLN A 346 -12.99 3.79 36.89
C GLN A 346 -13.34 2.30 36.86
N ASP A 347 -12.34 1.48 36.53
CA ASP A 347 -12.46 0.02 36.51
C ASP A 347 -12.92 -0.55 37.87
N ALA A 348 -12.53 0.08 38.98
CA ALA A 348 -12.93 -0.34 40.33
C ALA A 348 -14.41 -0.08 40.63
N LYS A 349 -15.07 0.83 39.88
CA LYS A 349 -16.49 1.17 40.05
C LYS A 349 -17.40 0.47 39.03
N ASN A 350 -16.83 -0.02 37.93
CA ASN A 350 -17.57 -0.79 36.92
C ASN A 350 -17.22 -2.27 37.01
N VAL A 351 -17.89 -3.01 37.90
CA VAL A 351 -17.69 -4.46 38.06
C VAL A 351 -17.97 -5.27 36.79
N GLY A 352 -18.78 -4.71 35.87
CA GLY A 352 -19.03 -5.29 34.55
C GLY A 352 -17.86 -5.18 33.56
N VAL A 353 -16.86 -4.33 33.83
CA VAL A 353 -15.62 -4.28 33.05
C VAL A 353 -14.72 -5.43 33.46
N THR A 354 -14.77 -6.50 32.67
CA THR A 354 -14.01 -7.74 32.93
C THR A 354 -12.50 -7.53 32.76
N THR A 355 -11.69 -8.43 33.32
CA THR A 355 -10.24 -8.46 33.09
C THR A 355 -9.90 -8.53 31.60
N MET A 356 -10.69 -9.27 30.83
CA MET A 356 -10.50 -9.39 29.38
C MET A 356 -10.74 -8.05 28.66
N MET A 357 -11.75 -7.27 29.06
CA MET A 357 -11.98 -5.94 28.49
C MET A 357 -10.84 -4.96 28.80
N LYS A 358 -10.23 -5.07 29.99
CA LYS A 358 -9.05 -4.27 30.35
C LYS A 358 -7.86 -4.63 29.45
N GLN A 359 -7.61 -5.92 29.26
CA GLN A 359 -6.58 -6.40 28.34
C GLN A 359 -6.83 -5.89 26.92
N TRP A 360 -8.06 -6.04 26.40
CA TRP A 360 -8.43 -5.56 25.07
C TRP A 360 -8.29 -4.05 24.89
N ARG A 361 -8.50 -3.27 25.96
CA ARG A 361 -8.27 -1.81 25.96
C ARG A 361 -6.79 -1.52 25.79
N ASP A 362 -5.94 -2.20 26.55
CA ASP A 362 -4.49 -2.03 26.49
C ASP A 362 -3.87 -2.58 25.21
N ASP A 363 -4.42 -3.66 24.64
CA ASP A 363 -3.97 -4.24 23.38
C ASP A 363 -4.05 -3.24 22.21
N ILE A 364 -5.04 -2.33 22.21
CA ILE A 364 -5.17 -1.29 21.17
C ILE A 364 -3.98 -0.32 21.20
N ALA A 365 -3.33 -0.14 22.34
CA ALA A 365 -2.10 0.63 22.39
C ALA A 365 -0.99 -0.04 21.57
N GLY A 366 -1.02 -1.37 21.39
CA GLY A 366 -0.08 -2.13 20.57
C GLY A 366 1.36 -2.10 21.10
N ILE A 367 1.54 -1.89 22.41
CA ILE A 367 2.86 -1.73 23.04
C ILE A 367 3.67 -3.04 22.98
N LEU A 368 2.98 -4.19 22.94
CA LEU A 368 3.61 -5.50 22.81
C LEU A 368 3.60 -5.93 21.35
N THR A 369 4.63 -6.69 20.94
CA THR A 369 4.70 -7.27 19.59
C THR A 369 3.51 -8.18 19.26
N SER A 370 2.90 -8.81 20.26
CA SER A 370 1.68 -9.62 20.10
C SER A 370 0.41 -8.82 19.86
N THR A 371 0.44 -7.49 20.03
CA THR A 371 -0.74 -6.61 19.96
C THR A 371 -0.63 -5.54 18.87
N THR A 372 0.42 -5.59 18.03
CA THR A 372 0.63 -4.66 16.91
C THR A 372 -0.51 -4.66 15.90
N TYR A 373 -1.17 -5.82 15.72
CA TYR A 373 -2.38 -5.93 14.90
C TYR A 373 -3.50 -5.00 15.39
N GLU A 374 -3.80 -5.00 16.69
CA GLU A 374 -4.92 -4.24 17.28
C GLU A 374 -4.74 -2.73 17.09
N ARG A 375 -3.49 -2.25 17.22
CA ARG A 375 -3.12 -0.85 16.97
C ARG A 375 -3.43 -0.41 15.53
N SER A 376 -3.07 -1.23 14.55
CA SER A 376 -3.26 -0.91 13.13
C SER A 376 -4.70 -1.13 12.67
N ASP A 377 -5.32 -2.22 13.12
CA ASP A 377 -6.69 -2.58 12.75
C ASP A 377 -7.72 -1.61 13.33
N SER A 378 -7.56 -1.18 14.59
CA SER A 378 -8.45 -0.17 15.20
C SER A 378 -8.45 1.17 14.46
N ALA A 379 -7.28 1.61 13.98
CA ALA A 379 -7.17 2.83 13.18
C ALA A 379 -7.86 2.67 11.81
N GLY A 380 -7.70 1.52 11.17
CA GLY A 380 -8.39 1.24 9.91
C GLY A 380 -9.91 1.07 10.07
N ALA A 381 -10.36 0.43 11.15
CA ALA A 381 -11.78 0.33 11.50
C ALA A 381 -12.39 1.72 11.76
N TYR A 382 -11.66 2.57 12.49
CA TYR A 382 -12.04 3.96 12.72
C TYR A 382 -12.16 4.75 11.43
N TRP A 383 -11.17 4.62 10.53
CA TRP A 383 -11.20 5.22 9.20
C TRP A 383 -12.44 4.79 8.40
N ALA A 384 -12.75 3.49 8.40
CA ALA A 384 -13.88 2.95 7.67
C ALA A 384 -15.23 3.42 8.24
N TRP A 385 -15.42 3.38 9.56
CA TRP A 385 -16.72 3.74 10.16
C TRP A 385 -16.98 5.24 10.24
N THR A 386 -15.93 6.07 10.11
CA THR A 386 -16.07 7.53 10.01
C THR A 386 -16.27 7.97 8.57
N GLU A 387 -16.22 7.04 7.61
CA GLU A 387 -16.36 7.29 6.17
C GLU A 387 -15.28 8.26 5.63
N ALA A 388 -14.10 8.27 6.24
CA ALA A 388 -12.99 9.16 5.90
C ALA A 388 -12.59 9.08 4.40
N SER A 389 -12.67 7.89 3.80
CA SER A 389 -12.42 7.68 2.36
C SER A 389 -13.28 8.57 1.47
N ARG A 390 -14.54 8.90 1.85
CA ARG A 390 -15.42 9.75 1.03
C ARG A 390 -14.87 11.14 0.79
N PHE A 391 -14.08 11.64 1.72
CA PHE A 391 -13.42 12.93 1.57
C PHE A 391 -12.08 12.74 0.87
N ALA A 392 -11.28 11.75 1.27
CA ALA A 392 -9.97 11.49 0.67
C ALA A 392 -10.01 11.26 -0.85
N ASP A 393 -11.10 10.69 -1.39
CA ASP A 393 -11.26 10.46 -2.83
C ASP A 393 -11.75 11.69 -3.62
N ARG A 394 -12.02 12.82 -2.94
CA ARG A 394 -12.35 14.08 -3.62
C ARG A 394 -11.09 14.65 -4.29
N PRO A 395 -11.25 15.44 -5.37
CA PRO A 395 -10.12 16.06 -6.06
C PRO A 395 -9.16 16.75 -5.09
N SER A 396 -7.91 16.29 -5.12
CA SER A 396 -6.82 16.78 -4.27
C SER A 396 -6.25 18.06 -4.91
N LYS A 397 -6.44 19.20 -4.24
CA LYS A 397 -5.94 20.51 -4.70
C LYS A 397 -5.16 21.17 -3.58
N MET A 398 -3.91 21.51 -3.86
CA MET A 398 -3.01 22.18 -2.93
C MET A 398 -3.15 23.70 -3.03
N GLU A 399 -3.35 24.35 -1.90
CA GLU A 399 -3.40 25.81 -1.77
C GLU A 399 -2.21 26.27 -0.92
N ARG A 400 -1.32 27.05 -1.53
CA ARG A 400 -0.14 27.59 -0.85
C ARG A 400 -0.54 28.54 0.28
N ALA A 401 -0.01 28.31 1.47
CA ALA A 401 -0.23 29.12 2.66
C ALA A 401 1.08 29.34 3.43
N GLY A 402 1.08 30.22 4.43
CA GLY A 402 2.24 30.39 5.28
C GLY A 402 1.92 30.91 6.67
N LYS A 403 2.82 30.64 7.62
CA LYS A 403 2.81 31.14 9.00
C LYS A 403 4.13 31.84 9.29
N LEU A 404 4.11 32.86 10.14
CA LEU A 404 5.34 33.45 10.67
C LEU A 404 5.95 32.47 11.69
N VAL A 405 7.23 32.16 11.51
CA VAL A 405 8.03 31.32 12.42
C VAL A 405 9.33 32.02 12.74
N GLU A 406 10.04 31.58 13.77
CA GLU A 406 11.39 32.06 14.05
C GLU A 406 12.27 31.84 12.81
N GLY A 407 12.92 32.91 12.31
CA GLY A 407 13.73 32.87 11.10
C GLY A 407 12.98 33.17 9.78
N GLY A 408 11.67 33.46 9.79
CA GLY A 408 10.96 34.00 8.62
C GLY A 408 9.54 33.50 8.45
N ARG A 409 9.17 33.15 7.20
CA ARG A 409 7.83 32.64 6.87
C ARG A 409 7.93 31.16 6.50
N GLY A 410 7.33 30.30 7.32
CA GLY A 410 7.17 28.89 7.01
C GLY A 410 6.04 28.69 6.01
N ILE A 411 6.32 28.02 4.89
CA ILE A 411 5.33 27.68 3.85
C ILE A 411 4.74 26.30 4.13
N TYR A 412 3.44 26.16 3.89
CA TYR A 412 2.72 24.88 3.91
C TYR A 412 1.58 24.91 2.91
N TYR A 413 0.97 23.76 2.64
CA TYR A 413 -0.11 23.64 1.65
C TYR A 413 -1.38 23.14 2.32
N LYS A 414 -2.45 23.92 2.21
CA LYS A 414 -3.79 23.47 2.59
C LYS A 414 -4.35 22.57 1.49
N ASN A 415 -5.21 21.65 1.87
CA ASN A 415 -5.95 20.80 0.95
C ASN A 415 -7.35 20.56 1.52
N GLN A 416 -8.38 21.04 0.82
CA GLN A 416 -9.75 21.00 1.35
C GLN A 416 -10.23 19.56 1.61
N SER A 417 -9.96 18.65 0.67
CA SER A 417 -10.30 17.23 0.77
C SER A 417 -9.72 16.62 2.05
N PHE A 418 -8.40 16.76 2.24
CA PHE A 418 -7.72 16.31 3.44
C PHE A 418 -8.20 17.04 4.71
N GLY A 419 -8.46 18.34 4.65
CA GLY A 419 -9.00 19.09 5.78
C GLY A 419 -10.32 18.50 6.30
N GLN A 420 -11.19 18.06 5.38
CA GLN A 420 -12.43 17.37 5.73
C GLN A 420 -12.19 15.97 6.28
N VAL A 421 -11.18 15.24 5.79
CA VAL A 421 -10.74 13.98 6.42
C VAL A 421 -10.28 14.25 7.86
N ALA A 422 -9.42 15.25 8.07
CA ALA A 422 -8.89 15.59 9.37
C ALA A 422 -9.98 16.02 10.37
N ALA A 423 -10.95 16.81 9.92
CA ALA A 423 -12.14 17.11 10.70
C ALA A 423 -12.95 15.84 11.03
N THR A 424 -13.18 14.98 10.03
CA THR A 424 -13.95 13.73 10.21
C THR A 424 -13.30 12.81 11.24
N VAL A 425 -11.97 12.64 11.17
CA VAL A 425 -11.20 11.85 12.14
C VAL A 425 -11.25 12.48 13.53
N ASN A 426 -11.03 13.80 13.64
CA ASN A 426 -11.00 14.52 14.91
C ASN A 426 -12.37 14.59 15.61
N PHE A 427 -13.47 14.66 14.86
CA PHE A 427 -14.82 14.78 15.41
C PHE A 427 -15.59 13.45 15.45
N GLY A 428 -15.06 12.39 14.83
CA GLY A 428 -15.65 11.04 14.84
C GLY A 428 -16.84 10.84 13.90
N SER A 429 -17.10 11.79 13.00
CA SER A 429 -18.20 11.70 12.02
C SER A 429 -17.93 12.60 10.81
N PRO A 430 -18.47 12.27 9.62
CA PRO A 430 -18.33 13.09 8.42
C PRO A 430 -18.67 14.55 8.64
N VAL A 431 -17.77 15.47 8.25
CA VAL A 431 -18.04 16.91 8.38
C VAL A 431 -18.22 17.60 7.03
N SER A 432 -19.43 18.13 6.82
CA SER A 432 -19.80 18.89 5.62
C SER A 432 -19.41 20.37 5.70
N ASN A 433 -19.36 20.96 6.91
CA ASN A 433 -19.02 22.36 7.10
C ASN A 433 -17.49 22.57 7.07
N ILE A 434 -16.98 23.15 5.99
CA ILE A 434 -15.53 23.38 5.79
C ILE A 434 -14.94 24.31 6.87
N ALA A 435 -15.73 25.22 7.46
CA ALA A 435 -15.23 26.11 8.51
C ALA A 435 -14.80 25.35 9.79
N SER A 436 -15.27 24.12 10.00
CA SER A 436 -14.85 23.32 11.15
C SER A 436 -13.39 22.88 11.06
N VAL A 437 -12.80 22.86 9.86
CA VAL A 437 -11.42 22.43 9.63
C VAL A 437 -10.43 23.29 10.43
N GLU A 438 -10.74 24.57 10.61
CA GLU A 438 -9.91 25.50 11.39
C GLU A 438 -9.86 25.15 12.89
N ARG A 439 -10.86 24.41 13.39
CA ARG A 439 -10.93 23.95 14.79
C ARG A 439 -10.23 22.61 15.03
N VAL A 440 -9.70 21.98 13.98
CA VAL A 440 -9.01 20.69 14.10
C VAL A 440 -7.67 20.90 14.81
N ASN A 441 -7.43 20.09 15.84
CA ASN A 441 -6.19 20.18 16.61
C ASN A 441 -4.97 19.87 15.72
N GLY A 442 -4.00 20.78 15.70
CA GLY A 442 -2.78 20.64 14.92
C GLY A 442 -2.96 20.67 13.41
N ILE A 443 -4.01 21.31 12.88
CA ILE A 443 -4.34 21.26 11.43
C ILE A 443 -3.18 21.68 10.51
N VAL A 444 -2.36 22.66 10.90
CA VAL A 444 -1.17 23.07 10.11
C VAL A 444 -0.15 21.93 10.03
N ALA A 445 0.16 21.29 11.16
CA ALA A 445 1.05 20.13 11.20
C ALA A 445 0.49 18.94 10.42
N ARG A 446 -0.82 18.71 10.49
CA ARG A 446 -1.52 17.69 9.67
C ARG A 446 -1.35 17.96 8.17
N TYR A 447 -1.51 19.22 7.74
CA TYR A 447 -1.29 19.61 6.34
C TYR A 447 0.15 19.36 5.88
N GLN A 448 1.14 19.65 6.74
CA GLN A 448 2.54 19.34 6.44
C GLN A 448 2.78 17.84 6.33
N GLY A 449 2.22 17.03 7.25
CA GLY A 449 2.30 15.58 7.20
C GLY A 449 1.66 15.01 5.92
N PHE A 450 0.46 15.46 5.57
CA PHE A 450 -0.23 15.09 4.33
C PHE A 450 0.59 15.43 3.09
N THR A 451 1.07 16.68 3.00
CA THR A 451 1.84 17.17 1.85
C THR A 451 3.13 16.38 1.69
N ASN A 452 3.86 16.14 2.78
CA ASN A 452 5.10 15.39 2.74
C ASN A 452 4.85 13.92 2.35
N ALA A 453 3.82 13.28 2.89
CA ALA A 453 3.44 11.92 2.51
C ALA A 453 3.06 11.84 1.03
N LEU A 454 2.34 12.83 0.49
CA LEU A 454 1.92 12.83 -0.91
C LEU A 454 3.11 12.90 -1.88
N VAL A 455 4.18 13.63 -1.55
CA VAL A 455 5.42 13.67 -2.37
C VAL A 455 6.05 12.29 -2.53
N VAL A 456 5.92 11.44 -1.50
CA VAL A 456 6.50 10.08 -1.51
C VAL A 456 5.57 9.08 -2.20
N LEU A 457 4.26 9.27 -2.06
CA LEU A 457 3.23 8.30 -2.45
C LEU A 457 2.68 8.53 -3.87
N ALA A 458 2.70 9.75 -4.37
CA ALA A 458 2.14 10.11 -5.68
C ALA A 458 3.23 10.25 -6.75
N ASP A 459 2.91 9.85 -7.98
CA ASP A 459 3.85 9.94 -9.11
C ASP A 459 4.09 11.40 -9.56
N THR A 460 3.04 12.22 -9.60
CA THR A 460 3.10 13.61 -10.08
C THR A 460 2.21 14.57 -9.26
N PRO A 461 2.46 14.73 -7.95
CA PRO A 461 1.73 15.71 -7.14
C PRO A 461 2.03 17.15 -7.60
N GLN A 462 1.09 18.07 -7.39
CA GLN A 462 1.20 19.45 -7.88
C GLN A 462 1.05 20.45 -6.73
N PHE A 463 2.03 21.37 -6.62
CA PHE A 463 2.11 22.38 -5.58
C PHE A 463 2.30 23.77 -6.20
N PRO A 464 1.37 24.72 -6.04
CA PRO A 464 1.53 26.07 -6.58
C PRO A 464 2.61 26.86 -5.82
N ASP A 465 3.52 27.52 -6.53
CA ASP A 465 4.47 28.48 -5.95
C ASP A 465 3.81 29.87 -5.72
N GLY A 466 4.60 30.85 -5.28
CA GLY A 466 4.12 32.22 -5.06
C GLY A 466 3.60 32.94 -6.32
N ALA A 467 3.95 32.46 -7.51
CA ALA A 467 3.49 32.96 -8.81
C ALA A 467 2.39 32.07 -9.44
N GLY A 468 1.96 31.01 -8.76
CA GLY A 468 0.95 30.06 -9.24
C GLY A 468 1.50 28.98 -10.18
N ARG A 469 2.82 28.86 -10.36
CA ARG A 469 3.41 27.77 -11.15
C ARG A 469 3.34 26.46 -10.37
N LEU A 470 3.02 25.37 -11.05
CA LEU A 470 2.86 24.06 -10.43
C LEU A 470 4.21 23.34 -10.37
N LEU A 471 4.67 23.05 -9.15
CA LEU A 471 5.87 22.29 -8.85
C LEU A 471 5.52 20.83 -8.51
N SER A 472 6.42 19.90 -8.80
CA SER A 472 6.30 18.48 -8.38
C SER A 472 6.71 18.24 -6.93
N ILE A 473 7.38 19.20 -6.31
CA ILE A 473 7.88 19.16 -4.94
C ILE A 473 7.48 20.49 -4.26
N PRO A 474 6.94 20.47 -3.02
CA PRO A 474 6.57 21.68 -2.31
C PRO A 474 7.81 22.44 -1.82
N GLU A 475 7.72 23.77 -1.71
CA GLU A 475 8.85 24.64 -1.32
C GLU A 475 9.49 24.28 0.02
N SER A 476 8.73 23.67 0.93
CA SER A 476 9.17 23.28 2.27
C SER A 476 9.64 21.83 2.38
N PHE A 477 9.77 21.10 1.26
CA PHE A 477 10.15 19.70 1.28
C PHE A 477 11.63 19.52 1.59
N GLU A 478 11.92 18.65 2.55
CA GLU A 478 13.27 18.18 2.83
C GLU A 478 13.25 16.65 2.86
N ARG A 479 14.09 16.03 2.02
CA ARG A 479 14.25 14.57 2.00
C ARG A 479 14.97 14.12 3.27
N ARG A 480 14.45 13.10 3.95
CA ARG A 480 15.14 12.51 5.10
C ARG A 480 16.35 11.72 4.59
N LYS A 481 17.51 11.96 5.19
CA LYS A 481 18.77 11.29 4.86
C LYS A 481 18.86 9.92 5.49
#